data_AF-A0A5P3XJN6-F1
#
_entry.id   AF-A0A5P3XJN6-F1
#
_cell.length_a   1.000
_cell.length_b   1.000
_cell.length_c   1.000
_cell.angle_alpha   90.00
_cell.angle_beta   90.00
_cell.angle_gamma   90.00
#
_symmetry.space_group_name_H-M   'P 1'
#
loop_
_entity.id
_entity.type
_entity.pdbx_description
1 polymer ?
#
loop_
_entity_poly.entity_id
_entity_poly.type
_entity_poly.pdbx_seq_one_letter_code
_entity_poly.pdbx_strand_id
1 'polypeptide(L)'
;MKKYLFTMIPFILGIICFVSYNIIGSEVAPDGTLVEPFGFIPIGFLLISISIIILPIMSTWNLFHNPQKIDKIAFGVSIVLILLAASYLFLICSYCNSLDTGAISMVSRNIIS
;
A
#
# COMPACT_ATOMS: atom_id res chain seq x y z
N MET A 1 7.84 12.23 21.38
CA MET A 1 8.12 11.52 20.10
C MET A 1 7.98 10.00 20.18
N LYS A 2 8.33 9.33 21.30
CA LYS A 2 8.25 7.85 21.43
C LYS A 2 6.89 7.23 21.07
N LYS A 3 5.78 7.94 21.30
CA LYS A 3 4.41 7.47 21.02
C LYS A 3 4.21 7.01 19.56
N TYR A 4 4.75 7.74 18.59
CA TYR A 4 4.60 7.44 17.16
C TYR A 4 5.72 6.56 16.60
N LEU A 5 6.73 6.23 17.41
CA LEU A 5 7.83 5.36 17.00
C LEU A 5 7.29 3.97 16.58
N PHE A 6 6.30 3.47 17.30
CA PHE A 6 5.65 2.19 17.02
C PHE A 6 4.96 2.15 15.64
N THR A 7 4.52 3.30 15.13
CA THR A 7 3.93 3.43 13.80
C THR A 7 4.97 3.72 12.73
N MET A 8 6.01 4.50 13.05
CA MET A 8 7.05 4.87 12.09
C MET A 8 7.96 3.70 11.71
N ILE A 9 8.26 2.80 12.65
CA ILE A 9 9.09 1.62 12.40
C ILE A 9 8.50 0.72 11.28
N PRO A 10 7.27 0.20 11.40
CA PRO A 10 6.69 -0.64 10.35
C PRO A 10 6.52 0.13 9.04
N PHE A 11 6.23 1.43 9.07
CA PHE A 11 6.13 2.24 7.86
C PHE A 11 7.45 2.29 7.08
N ILE A 12 8.55 2.61 7.76
CA ILE A 12 9.89 2.66 7.16
C ILE A 12 10.31 1.26 6.70
N LEU A 13 10.06 0.24 7.51
CA LEU A 13 10.39 -1.14 7.16
C LEU A 13 9.63 -1.62 5.91
N GLY A 14 8.36 -1.22 5.77
CA GLY A 14 7.57 -1.50 4.57
C GLY A 14 8.17 -0.84 3.32
N ILE A 15 8.62 0.42 3.42
CA ILE A 15 9.33 1.10 2.32
C ILE A 15 10.63 0.35 1.97
N ILE A 16 11.39 -0.08 2.98
CA ILE A 16 12.62 -0.86 2.76
C ILE A 16 12.32 -2.15 2.01
N CYS A 17 11.21 -2.84 2.28
CA CYS A 17 10.82 -4.04 1.50
C CYS A 17 10.66 -3.72 0.01
N PHE A 18 9.98 -2.62 -0.34
CA PHE A 18 9.83 -2.22 -1.75
C PHE A 18 11.17 -1.82 -2.38
N VAL A 19 12.02 -1.11 -1.65
CA VAL A 19 13.37 -0.74 -2.13
C VAL A 19 14.20 -2.00 -2.37
N SER A 20 14.21 -2.94 -1.43
CA SER A 20 14.94 -4.21 -1.56
C SER A 20 14.44 -5.05 -2.73
N TYR A 21 13.11 -5.10 -2.97
CA TYR A 21 12.55 -5.77 -4.14
C TYR A 21 13.13 -5.19 -5.45
N ASN A 22 13.21 -3.86 -5.56
CA ASN A 22 13.76 -3.21 -6.74
C ASN A 22 15.28 -3.40 -6.91
N ILE A 23 16.02 -3.51 -5.80
CA ILE A 23 17.48 -3.71 -5.83
C ILE A 23 17.83 -5.16 -6.22
N ILE A 24 17.13 -6.14 -5.65
CA ILE A 24 17.37 -7.56 -5.93
C ILE A 24 16.91 -7.92 -7.34
N GLY A 25 15.77 -7.37 -7.78
CA GLY A 25 15.24 -7.59 -9.12
C GLY A 25 14.74 -9.01 -9.37
N SER A 26 14.50 -9.33 -10.63
CA SER A 26 14.11 -10.66 -11.09
C SER A 26 15.18 -11.23 -12.02
N GLU A 27 15.46 -12.53 -11.90
CA GLU A 27 16.36 -13.22 -12.81
C GLU A 27 15.73 -14.51 -13.34
N VAL A 28 16.05 -14.86 -14.60
CA VAL A 28 15.62 -16.13 -15.19
C VAL A 28 16.77 -17.12 -15.04
N ALA A 29 16.53 -18.18 -14.28
CA ALA A 29 17.47 -19.26 -14.08
C ALA A 29 17.71 -20.05 -15.39
N PRO A 30 18.82 -20.80 -15.50
CA PRO A 30 19.18 -21.52 -16.74
C PRO A 30 18.17 -22.59 -17.19
N ASP A 31 17.31 -23.04 -16.27
CA ASP A 31 16.20 -23.97 -16.52
C ASP A 31 14.92 -23.25 -17.02
N GLY A 32 14.97 -21.93 -17.20
CA GLY A 32 13.84 -21.10 -17.61
C GLY A 32 12.94 -20.68 -16.44
N THR A 33 13.30 -21.01 -15.20
CA THR A 33 12.52 -20.62 -14.02
C THR A 33 12.77 -19.16 -13.66
N LEU A 34 11.71 -18.38 -13.44
CA LEU A 34 11.80 -17.00 -12.97
C LEU A 34 11.99 -16.97 -11.45
N VAL A 35 13.13 -16.44 -10.99
CA VAL A 35 13.47 -16.27 -9.58
C VAL A 35 13.22 -14.82 -9.18
N GLU A 36 12.19 -14.61 -8.36
CA GLU A 36 11.74 -13.29 -7.94
C GLU A 36 11.57 -13.22 -6.43
N PRO A 37 12.02 -12.12 -5.79
CA PRO A 37 11.90 -11.93 -4.35
C PRO A 37 10.49 -11.42 -3.99
N PHE A 38 9.47 -12.11 -4.50
CA PHE A 38 8.06 -11.73 -4.37
C PHE A 38 7.61 -11.52 -2.94
N GLY A 39 8.22 -12.21 -1.97
CA GLY A 39 7.89 -12.06 -0.55
C GLY A 39 7.95 -10.62 -0.05
N PHE A 40 8.85 -9.77 -0.59
CA PHE A 40 8.98 -8.39 -0.14
C PHE A 40 7.77 -7.51 -0.51
N ILE A 41 7.06 -7.79 -1.60
CA ILE A 41 5.91 -6.97 -2.03
C ILE A 41 4.73 -7.13 -1.05
N PRO A 42 4.19 -8.34 -0.78
CA PRO A 42 3.11 -8.52 0.19
C PRO A 42 3.49 -8.06 1.59
N ILE A 43 4.72 -8.35 2.04
CA ILE A 43 5.21 -7.92 3.37
C ILE A 43 5.26 -6.40 3.45
N GLY A 44 5.76 -5.73 2.41
CA GLY A 44 5.80 -4.26 2.32
C GLY A 44 4.41 -3.64 2.45
N PHE A 45 3.43 -4.15 1.70
CA PHE A 45 2.04 -3.70 1.81
C PHE A 45 1.43 -3.96 3.19
N LEU A 46 1.72 -5.11 3.79
CA LEU A 46 1.24 -5.47 5.13
C LEU A 46 1.78 -4.48 6.19
N LEU A 47 3.08 -4.21 6.17
CA LEU A 47 3.70 -3.29 7.13
C LEU A 47 3.21 -1.84 6.97
N ILE A 48 3.07 -1.36 5.73
CA ILE A 48 2.53 -0.02 5.46
C ILE A 48 1.05 0.07 5.88
N SER A 49 0.23 -0.93 5.56
CA SER A 49 -1.19 -0.93 5.91
C SER A 49 -1.43 -0.91 7.42
N ILE A 50 -0.67 -1.70 8.19
CA ILE A 50 -0.69 -1.63 9.67
C ILE A 50 -0.42 -0.20 10.14
N SER A 51 0.59 0.46 9.55
CA SER A 51 0.99 1.81 9.93
C SER A 51 -0.13 2.83 9.63
N ILE A 52 -0.77 2.72 8.47
CA ILE A 52 -1.90 3.58 8.05
C ILE A 52 -3.10 3.41 8.98
N ILE A 53 -3.33 2.22 9.53
CA ILE A 53 -4.46 1.94 10.44
C ILE A 53 -4.16 2.43 11.86
N ILE A 54 -2.96 2.18 12.39
CA ILE A 54 -2.61 2.51 13.78
C ILE A 54 -2.48 4.02 13.99
N LEU A 55 -1.90 4.76 13.03
CA LEU A 55 -1.70 6.21 13.14
C LEU A 55 -2.99 7.00 13.47
N PRO A 56 -4.09 6.87 12.71
CA PRO A 56 -5.33 7.60 12.96
C PRO A 56 -5.97 7.18 14.28
N ILE A 57 -5.92 5.90 14.66
CA ILE A 57 -6.48 5.42 15.94
C ILE A 57 -5.79 6.13 17.11
N MET A 58 -4.45 6.10 17.13
CA MET A 58 -3.67 6.74 18.19
C MET A 58 -3.83 8.26 18.19
N SER A 59 -3.80 8.87 17.00
CA SER A 59 -3.90 10.32 16.87
C SER A 59 -5.27 10.85 17.29
N THR A 60 -6.34 10.14 16.93
CA THR A 60 -7.71 10.48 17.30
C THR A 60 -7.91 10.33 18.80
N TRP A 61 -7.44 9.23 19.40
CA TRP A 61 -7.52 9.03 20.85
C TRP A 61 -6.83 10.15 21.65
N ASN A 62 -5.60 10.52 21.24
CA ASN A 62 -4.85 11.59 21.89
C ASN A 62 -5.49 12.97 21.71
N LEU A 63 -6.14 13.21 20.57
CA LEU A 63 -6.86 14.45 20.29
C LEU A 63 -8.02 14.67 21.28
N PHE A 64 -8.76 13.62 21.62
CA PHE A 64 -9.91 13.73 22.52
C PHE A 64 -9.54 13.79 24.01
N HIS A 65 -8.39 13.25 24.42
CA HIS A 65 -8.00 13.23 25.84
C HIS A 65 -7.10 14.40 26.23
N ASN A 66 -5.96 14.58 25.55
CA ASN A 66 -5.02 15.65 25.89
C ASN A 66 -4.14 15.98 24.67
N PRO A 67 -4.61 16.88 23.78
CA PRO A 67 -3.97 17.14 22.50
C PRO A 67 -2.67 17.93 22.68
N GLN A 68 -1.54 17.33 22.32
CA GLN A 68 -0.28 18.08 22.15
C GLN A 68 -0.18 18.59 20.70
N LYS A 69 0.73 19.54 20.45
CA LYS A 69 0.95 20.07 19.09
C LYS A 69 1.26 18.97 18.07
N ILE A 70 1.98 17.92 18.49
CA ILE A 70 2.37 16.79 17.63
C ILE A 70 1.13 15.97 17.22
N ASP A 71 0.15 15.77 18.12
CA ASP A 71 -1.03 14.97 17.83
C ASP A 71 -1.94 15.62 16.79
N LYS A 72 -1.99 16.97 16.74
CA LYS A 72 -2.71 17.71 15.70
C LYS A 72 -2.07 17.53 14.33
N ILE A 73 -0.74 17.57 14.26
CA ILE A 73 0.01 17.35 13.01
C ILE A 73 -0.16 15.90 12.55
N ALA A 74 -0.01 14.93 13.46
CA ALA A 74 -0.15 13.51 13.16
C ALA A 74 -1.56 13.19 12.61
N PHE A 75 -2.60 13.84 13.14
CA PHE A 75 -3.96 13.67 12.64
C PHE A 75 -4.11 14.20 11.21
N GLY A 76 -3.59 15.40 10.94
CA GLY A 76 -3.56 15.96 9.58
C GLY A 76 -2.83 15.05 8.59
N VAL A 77 -1.66 14.53 8.98
CA VAL A 77 -0.89 13.57 8.16
C VAL A 77 -1.69 12.29 7.93
N SER A 78 -2.37 11.76 8.96
CA SER A 78 -3.17 10.54 8.82
C SER A 78 -4.33 10.70 7.85
N ILE A 79 -5.02 11.86 7.86
CA ILE A 79 -6.10 12.15 6.91
C ILE A 79 -5.57 12.18 5.48
N VAL A 80 -4.45 12.89 5.24
CA VAL A 80 -3.83 12.96 3.91
C VAL A 80 -3.44 11.58 3.40
N LEU A 81 -2.86 10.75 4.27
CA LEU A 81 -2.44 9.40 3.92
C LEU A 81 -3.62 8.47 3.60
N ILE A 82 -4.73 8.59 4.34
CA ILE A 82 -5.97 7.85 4.06
C ILE A 82 -6.59 8.28 2.73
N LEU A 83 -6.65 9.59 2.46
CA LEU A 83 -7.18 10.11 1.20
C LEU A 83 -6.33 9.64 0.02
N LEU A 84 -5.00 9.68 0.16
CA LEU A 84 -4.08 9.15 -0.85
C LEU A 84 -4.31 7.66 -1.08
N ALA A 85 -4.39 6.85 -0.02
CA ALA A 85 -4.65 5.41 -0.12
C ALA A 85 -6.01 5.10 -0.76
N ALA A 86 -7.05 5.85 -0.40
CA ALA A 86 -8.39 5.71 -0.99
C ALA A 86 -8.40 6.06 -2.48
N SER A 87 -7.69 7.14 -2.88
CA SER A 87 -7.57 7.52 -4.29
C SER A 87 -6.84 6.46 -5.12
N TYR A 88 -5.78 5.86 -4.56
CA TYR A 88 -5.04 4.79 -5.20
C TYR A 88 -5.88 3.52 -5.34
N LEU A 89 -6.65 3.16 -4.30
CA LEU A 89 -7.57 2.03 -4.36
C LEU A 89 -8.67 2.25 -5.40
N PHE A 90 -9.24 3.45 -5.47
CA PHE A 90 -10.23 3.81 -6.48
C PHE A 90 -9.68 3.66 -7.91
N LEU A 91 -8.44 4.11 -8.14
CA LEU A 91 -7.77 3.97 -9.42
C LEU A 91 -7.58 2.49 -9.80
N ILE A 92 -7.13 1.64 -8.87
CA ILE A 92 -6.99 0.20 -9.10
C ILE A 92 -8.34 -0.43 -9.44
N CYS A 93 -9.39 -0.14 -8.66
CA CYS A 93 -10.73 -0.67 -8.92
C CYS A 93 -11.24 -0.25 -10.32
N SER A 94 -11.02 1.02 -10.70
CA SER A 94 -11.38 1.52 -12.03
C SER A 94 -10.60 0.80 -13.14
N TYR A 95 -9.30 0.59 -12.94
CA TYR A 95 -8.44 -0.13 -13.87
C TYR A 95 -8.88 -1.59 -14.06
N CYS A 96 -9.16 -2.30 -12.96
CA CYS A 96 -9.65 -3.68 -13.01
C CYS A 96 -11.00 -3.81 -13.74
N ASN A 97 -11.94 -2.88 -13.50
CA ASN A 97 -13.23 -2.86 -14.21
C ASN A 97 -13.05 -2.62 -15.72
N SER A 98 -12.10 -1.77 -16.11
CA SER A 98 -11.79 -1.52 -17.52
C SER A 98 -11.20 -2.75 -18.21
N LEU A 99 -10.34 -3.50 -17.52
CA LEU A 99 -9.75 -4.75 -18.03
C LEU A 99 -10.83 -5.81 -18.28
N ASP A 100 -11.74 -5.99 -17.33
CA ASP A 100 -12.83 -6.97 -17.43
C ASP A 100 -13.77 -6.64 -18.60
N THR A 101 -14.15 -5.36 -18.73
CA THR A 101 -14.96 -4.89 -19.88
C THR A 101 -14.25 -5.11 -21.22
N GLY A 102 -12.93 -4.88 -21.27
CA GLY A 102 -12.10 -5.15 -22.44
C GLY A 102 -12.09 -6.64 -22.82
N ALA A 103 -11.91 -7.53 -21.85
CA ALA A 103 -11.94 -8.98 -22.05
C ALA A 103 -13.30 -9.45 -22.58
N ILE A 104 -14.40 -8.96 -21.99
CA ILE A 104 -15.77 -9.28 -22.44
C ILE A 104 -15.99 -8.82 -23.89
N SER A 105 -15.51 -7.63 -24.26
CA SER A 105 -15.65 -7.12 -25.62
C SER A 105 -14.89 -7.94 -26.68
N MET A 106 -13.70 -8.47 -26.32
CA MET A 106 -12.90 -9.33 -27.20
C MET A 106 -13.56 -10.69 -27.41
N VAL A 107 -14.07 -11.30 -26.33
CA VAL A 107 -14.82 -12.56 -26.40
C VAL A 107 -16.07 -12.41 -27.25
N SER A 108 -16.83 -11.34 -27.05
CA SER A 108 -18.04 -11.09 -27.85
C SER A 108 -17.75 -10.96 -29.35
N ARG A 109 -16.67 -10.25 -29.74
CA ARG A 109 -16.32 -10.14 -31.17
C ARG A 109 -15.91 -11.46 -31.81
N ASN A 110 -15.26 -12.35 -31.07
CA ASN A 110 -14.81 -13.65 -31.57
C ASN A 110 -15.96 -14.68 -31.70
N ILE A 111 -17.06 -14.51 -30.94
CA ILE A 111 -18.27 -15.34 -31.05
C ILE A 111 -19.13 -14.94 -32.26
N ILE A 112 -19.08 -13.67 -32.66
CA ILE A 112 -19.95 -13.10 -33.72
C ILE A 112 -19.29 -13.22 -35.12
N SER A 113 -17.98 -13.49 -35.20
CA SER A 113 -17.23 -13.73 -36.45
C SER A 113 -17.16 -15.22 -36.81
#